data_AF-A0AAV2NQ27-F1
#
_entry.id   AF-A0AAV2NQ27-F1
#
_cell.length_a   1.000
_cell.length_b   1.000
_cell.length_c   1.000
_cell.angle_alpha   90.00
_cell.angle_beta   90.00
_cell.angle_gamma   90.00
#
_symmetry.space_group_name_H-M   'P 1'
#
loop_
_entity.id
_entity.type
_entity.pdbx_description
1 polymer ?
#
loop_
_entity_poly.entity_id
_entity_poly.type
_entity_poly.pdbx_seq_one_letter_code
_entity_poly.pdbx_strand_id
1 'polypeptide(L)'
;MVKAKKYVLVKQFVNDPEPTDLELVEEELPPLKNEEYLLEAEYLSVDPYIRVYMQKNPVGITMIGSQIAEIVESKNPNYSIGKRVVGNLGWRTHTIINPKIANENDKGPCILPDIGDLPPSLCLGVLGKPG
;
A
#
# COMPACT_ATOMS: atom_id res chain seq x y z
N MET A 1 3.02 -4.69 19.51
CA MET A 1 2.55 -5.26 18.23
C MET A 1 1.69 -4.22 17.56
N VAL A 2 1.88 -3.98 16.27
CA VAL A 2 1.16 -2.94 15.52
C VAL A 2 -0.18 -3.49 15.06
N LYS A 3 -1.26 -2.76 15.31
CA LYS A 3 -2.59 -3.08 14.79
C LYS A 3 -2.78 -2.41 13.44
N ALA A 4 -2.88 -3.21 12.39
CA ALA A 4 -3.14 -2.75 11.04
C ALA A 4 -4.62 -2.89 10.72
N LYS A 5 -5.13 -2.02 9.85
CA LYS A 5 -6.47 -2.16 9.25
C LYS A 5 -6.35 -2.26 7.75
N LYS A 6 -7.23 -3.01 7.10
CA LYS A 6 -7.25 -3.20 5.65
C LYS A 6 -8.67 -3.35 5.12
N TYR A 7 -8.92 -2.88 3.91
CA TYR A 7 -10.18 -3.15 3.22
C TYR A 7 -10.08 -4.45 2.43
N VAL A 8 -10.99 -5.38 2.69
CA VAL A 8 -11.09 -6.68 2.04
C VAL A 8 -12.30 -6.69 1.13
N LEU A 9 -12.15 -7.19 -0.09
CA LEU A 9 -13.26 -7.44 -1.00
C LEU A 9 -14.08 -8.62 -0.47
N VAL A 10 -15.32 -8.40 -0.05
CA VAL A 10 -16.23 -9.46 0.45
C VAL A 10 -17.32 -9.84 -0.55
N LYS A 11 -17.58 -9.00 -1.55
CA LYS A 11 -18.45 -9.30 -2.69
C LYS A 11 -17.84 -8.75 -3.96
N GLN A 12 -18.09 -9.41 -5.10
CA GLN A 12 -17.67 -8.88 -6.41
C GLN A 12 -18.47 -7.64 -6.79
N PHE A 13 -17.81 -6.66 -7.39
CA PHE A 13 -18.50 -5.49 -7.95
C PHE A 13 -19.32 -5.90 -9.18
N VAL A 14 -20.64 -5.91 -9.03
CA VAL A 14 -21.57 -6.21 -10.13
C VAL A 14 -22.00 -4.91 -10.82
N ASN A 15 -22.66 -4.02 -10.08
CA ASN A 15 -23.10 -2.71 -10.56
C ASN A 15 -22.12 -1.62 -10.07
N ASP A 16 -22.65 -0.55 -9.50
CA ASP A 16 -21.85 0.41 -8.75
C ASP A 16 -21.35 -0.23 -7.45
N PRO A 17 -20.12 0.08 -7.01
CA PRO A 17 -19.61 -0.40 -5.73
C PRO A 17 -20.48 0.07 -4.56
N GLU A 18 -20.88 -0.86 -3.71
CA GLU A 18 -21.61 -0.55 -2.48
C GLU A 18 -20.67 -0.61 -1.26
N PRO A 19 -20.97 0.13 -0.17
CA PRO A 19 -20.22 -0.01 1.08
C PRO A 19 -20.22 -1.44 1.63
N THR A 20 -21.19 -2.28 1.25
CA THR A 20 -21.28 -3.69 1.69
C THR A 20 -20.45 -4.66 0.85
N ASP A 21 -19.79 -4.18 -0.21
CA ASP A 21 -18.88 -4.99 -1.02
C ASP A 21 -17.48 -5.11 -0.40
N LEU A 22 -17.17 -4.21 0.54
CA LEU A 22 -15.90 -4.15 1.26
C LEU A 22 -16.11 -4.29 2.76
N GLU A 23 -15.14 -4.90 3.42
CA GLU A 23 -15.09 -5.00 4.89
C GLU A 23 -13.78 -4.43 5.40
N LEU A 24 -13.84 -3.62 6.47
CA LEU A 24 -12.65 -3.16 7.18
C LEU A 24 -12.24 -4.22 8.21
N VAL A 25 -11.11 -4.88 7.97
CA VAL A 25 -10.58 -5.94 8.83
C VAL A 25 -9.37 -5.41 9.61
N GLU A 26 -9.32 -5.70 10.90
CA GLU A 26 -8.14 -5.46 11.73
C GLU A 26 -7.24 -6.70 11.81
N GLU A 27 -5.92 -6.51 11.75
CA GLU A 27 -4.93 -7.57 11.92
C GLU A 27 -3.78 -7.10 12.81
N GLU A 28 -3.21 -8.02 13.60
CA GLU A 28 -1.99 -7.75 14.36
C GLU A 28 -0.77 -8.15 13.53
N LEU A 29 0.13 -7.20 13.29
CA LEU A 29 1.36 -7.45 12.57
C LEU A 29 2.42 -8.06 13.49
N PRO A 30 3.18 -9.06 13.01
CA PRO A 30 4.29 -9.62 13.78
C PRO A 30 5.42 -8.58 13.96
N PRO A 31 6.33 -8.78 14.91
CA PRO A 31 7.54 -7.97 15.01
C PRO A 31 8.38 -8.06 13.73
N LEU A 32 9.07 -6.97 13.38
CA LEU A 32 9.97 -6.93 12.23
C LEU A 32 11.09 -7.98 12.35
N LYS A 33 11.39 -8.67 11.25
CA LYS A 33 12.58 -9.52 11.12
C LYS A 33 13.76 -8.73 10.56
N ASN A 34 14.93 -9.37 10.51
CA ASN A 34 16.13 -8.74 9.98
C ASN A 34 15.92 -8.28 8.52
N GLU A 35 16.42 -7.10 8.18
CA GLU A 35 16.27 -6.46 6.86
C GLU A 35 14.85 -6.02 6.48
N GLU A 36 13.85 -6.22 7.34
CA GLU A 36 12.48 -5.75 7.10
C GLU A 36 12.27 -4.33 7.63
N TYR A 37 11.26 -3.65 7.10
CA TYR A 37 10.81 -2.34 7.56
C TYR A 37 9.29 -2.24 7.52
N LEU A 38 8.75 -1.39 8.40
CA LEU A 38 7.32 -1.14 8.54
C LEU A 38 6.97 0.19 7.88
N LEU A 39 5.96 0.15 7.02
CA LEU A 39 5.35 1.29 6.39
C LEU A 39 4.02 1.63 7.06
N GLU A 40 3.75 2.91 7.25
CA GLU A 40 2.44 3.47 7.61
C GLU A 40 1.91 4.28 6.42
N ALA A 41 0.69 3.98 5.98
CA ALA A 41 0.07 4.62 4.83
C ALA A 41 -0.39 6.04 5.17
N GLU A 42 0.05 7.02 4.38
CA GLU A 42 -0.42 8.40 4.49
C GLU A 42 -1.49 8.72 3.44
N TYR A 43 -1.34 8.14 2.23
CA TYR A 43 -2.24 8.35 1.11
C TYR A 43 -2.51 7.04 0.38
N LEU A 44 -3.76 6.85 -0.04
CA LEU A 44 -4.21 5.73 -0.86
C LEU A 44 -4.64 6.26 -2.24
N SER A 45 -4.19 5.60 -3.31
CA SER A 45 -4.73 5.85 -4.65
C SER A 45 -6.04 5.09 -4.86
N VAL A 46 -7.01 5.77 -5.47
CA VAL A 46 -8.32 5.21 -5.84
C VAL A 46 -8.54 5.50 -7.32
N ASP A 47 -8.16 4.54 -8.15
CA ASP A 47 -8.16 4.70 -9.60
C ASP A 47 -9.30 3.91 -10.27
N PRO A 48 -9.91 4.41 -11.37
CA PRO A 48 -11.01 3.72 -12.05
C PRO A 48 -10.68 2.29 -12.49
N TYR A 49 -9.42 2.02 -12.83
CA TYR A 49 -9.00 0.69 -13.28
C TYR A 49 -9.14 -0.37 -12.18
N ILE A 50 -9.10 0.01 -10.90
CA ILE A 50 -9.20 -0.91 -9.76
C ILE A 50 -10.46 -1.77 -9.89
N ARG A 51 -11.60 -1.18 -10.28
CA ARG A 51 -12.86 -1.92 -10.48
C ARG A 51 -12.69 -3.11 -11.42
N VAL A 52 -12.07 -2.89 -12.58
CA VAL A 52 -11.89 -3.92 -13.62
C VAL A 52 -10.88 -4.98 -13.18
N TYR A 53 -9.82 -4.59 -12.48
CA TYR A 53 -8.82 -5.53 -11.99
C TYR A 53 -9.35 -6.39 -10.85
N MET A 54 -10.15 -5.82 -9.94
CA MET A 54 -10.72 -6.57 -8.82
C MET A 54 -11.70 -7.65 -9.28
N GLN A 55 -12.41 -7.47 -10.40
CA GLN A 55 -13.28 -8.51 -10.98
C GLN A 55 -12.52 -9.79 -11.37
N LYS A 56 -11.22 -9.70 -11.64
CA LYS A 56 -10.37 -10.87 -11.96
C LYS A 56 -9.81 -11.56 -10.72
N ASN A 57 -10.00 -10.98 -9.54
CA ASN A 57 -9.47 -11.50 -8.29
C ASN A 57 -10.58 -12.19 -7.48
N PRO A 58 -10.26 -13.22 -6.67
CA PRO A 58 -11.24 -13.85 -5.81
C PRO A 58 -11.67 -12.91 -4.67
N VAL A 59 -12.87 -13.16 -4.13
CA VAL A 59 -13.31 -12.56 -2.87
C VAL A 59 -12.36 -12.97 -1.73
N GLY A 60 -12.17 -12.10 -0.75
CA GLY A 60 -11.31 -12.29 0.41
C GLY A 60 -9.92 -11.65 0.28
N ILE A 61 -9.60 -11.07 -0.88
CA ILE A 61 -8.33 -10.35 -1.04
C ILE A 61 -8.41 -8.93 -0.47
N THR A 62 -7.26 -8.41 -0.04
CA THR A 62 -7.13 -6.98 0.26
C THR A 62 -7.28 -6.19 -1.04
N MET A 63 -8.03 -5.08 -0.99
CA MET A 63 -8.15 -4.16 -2.12
C MET A 63 -6.78 -3.71 -2.60
N ILE A 64 -6.58 -3.71 -3.92
CA ILE A 64 -5.33 -3.24 -4.54
C ILE A 64 -5.29 -1.71 -4.58
N GLY A 65 -4.09 -1.17 -4.70
CA GLY A 65 -3.89 0.27 -4.87
C GLY A 65 -2.45 0.65 -4.60
N SER A 66 -2.00 1.72 -5.24
CA SER A 66 -0.74 2.38 -4.89
C SER A 66 -0.93 3.24 -3.65
N GLN A 67 0.14 3.42 -2.88
CA GLN A 67 0.16 4.25 -1.69
C GLN A 67 1.38 5.14 -1.66
N ILE A 68 1.27 6.28 -0.97
CA ILE A 68 2.42 6.92 -0.33
C ILE A 68 2.41 6.51 1.13
N ALA A 69 3.53 6.01 1.61
CA ALA A 69 3.68 5.54 2.98
C ALA A 69 5.00 6.00 3.59
N GLU A 70 4.99 6.30 4.89
CA GLU A 70 6.18 6.63 5.67
C GLU A 70 6.77 5.37 6.30
N ILE A 71 8.11 5.28 6.33
CA ILE A 71 8.80 4.25 7.09
C ILE A 71 8.78 4.65 8.57
N VAL A 72 8.05 3.90 9.39
CA VAL A 72 7.88 4.20 10.82
C VAL A 72 8.74 3.32 11.74
N GLU A 73 9.16 2.16 11.26
CA GLU A 73 10.12 1.29 11.94
C GLU A 73 10.99 0.58 10.89
N SER A 74 12.28 0.38 11.16
CA SER A 74 13.16 -0.28 10.18
C SER A 74 14.30 -1.06 10.84
N LYS A 75 14.55 -2.26 10.30
CA LYS A 75 15.76 -3.07 10.51
C LYS A 75 16.60 -3.16 9.25
N ASN A 76 16.39 -2.25 8.29
CA ASN A 76 17.15 -2.18 7.04
C ASN A 76 17.85 -0.82 6.89
N PRO A 77 19.19 -0.78 6.80
CA PRO A 77 19.93 0.49 6.75
C PRO A 77 19.66 1.31 5.48
N ASN A 78 19.21 0.68 4.38
CA ASN A 78 18.88 1.38 3.14
C ASN A 78 17.51 2.07 3.18
N TYR A 79 16.68 1.72 4.16
CA TYR A 79 15.30 2.21 4.32
C TYR A 79 15.15 2.84 5.70
N SER A 80 15.61 4.09 5.83
CA SER A 80 15.60 4.80 7.11
C SER A 80 14.21 5.30 7.50
N ILE A 81 13.95 5.35 8.81
CA ILE A 81 12.72 5.90 9.40
C ILE A 81 12.53 7.37 8.96
N GLY A 82 11.28 7.78 8.71
CA GLY A 82 10.90 9.13 8.28
C GLY A 82 10.99 9.35 6.77
N LYS A 83 11.57 8.41 6.01
CA LYS A 83 11.52 8.45 4.54
C LYS A 83 10.16 7.98 4.05
N ARG A 84 9.69 8.58 2.96
CA ARG A 84 8.46 8.19 2.27
C ARG A 84 8.77 7.31 1.07
N VAL A 85 7.87 6.39 0.80
CA VAL A 85 7.93 5.49 -0.36
C VAL A 85 6.64 5.55 -1.16
N VAL A 86 6.72 5.18 -2.43
CA VAL A 86 5.56 4.87 -3.27
C VAL A 86 5.61 3.41 -3.69
N GLY A 87 4.46 2.73 -3.66
CA GLY A 87 4.38 1.33 -4.07
C GLY A 87 2.96 0.77 -4.05
N ASN A 88 2.78 -0.42 -4.62
CA ASN A 88 1.50 -1.14 -4.65
C ASN A 88 1.31 -1.91 -3.35
N LEU A 89 0.79 -1.22 -2.32
CA LEU A 89 0.67 -1.78 -0.97
C LEU A 89 -0.77 -2.17 -0.61
N GLY A 90 -1.72 -1.92 -1.51
CA GLY A 90 -3.15 -2.20 -1.31
C GLY A 90 -3.86 -1.10 -0.52
N TRP A 91 -5.06 -1.34 -0.03
CA TRP A 91 -5.75 -0.43 0.90
C TRP A 91 -5.62 -0.96 2.33
N ARG A 92 -4.53 -0.54 2.99
CA ARG A 92 -4.19 -0.92 4.36
C ARG A 92 -3.41 0.19 5.05
N THR A 93 -3.49 0.25 6.37
CA THR A 93 -2.80 1.27 7.17
C THR A 93 -1.32 0.97 7.35
N HIS A 94 -0.94 -0.32 7.42
CA HIS A 94 0.42 -0.72 7.76
C HIS A 94 0.86 -1.93 6.94
N THR A 95 2.11 -1.92 6.50
CA THR A 95 2.70 -3.00 5.69
C THR A 95 4.14 -3.27 6.12
N ILE A 96 4.45 -4.53 6.42
CA ILE A 96 5.84 -4.98 6.59
C ILE A 96 6.39 -5.34 5.22
N ILE A 97 7.53 -4.76 4.85
CA ILE A 97 8.22 -5.06 3.60
C ILE A 97 9.48 -5.85 3.89
N ASN A 98 9.63 -6.94 3.13
CA ASN A 98 10.87 -7.69 3.04
C ASN A 98 11.50 -7.44 1.66
N PRO A 99 12.54 -6.60 1.56
CA PRO A 99 13.14 -6.23 0.28
C PRO A 99 13.83 -7.39 -0.45
N LYS A 100 14.03 -8.55 0.19
CA LYS A 100 14.56 -9.77 -0.46
C LYS A 100 13.48 -10.54 -1.23
N ILE A 101 12.21 -10.28 -0.95
CA ILE A 101 11.06 -10.90 -1.62
C ILE A 101 10.52 -9.91 -2.66
N ALA A 102 11.37 -9.52 -3.60
CA ALA A 102 10.93 -8.79 -4.79
C ALA A 102 10.45 -9.81 -5.83
N ASN A 103 9.25 -9.62 -6.36
CA ASN A 103 8.77 -10.41 -7.49
C ASN A 103 9.39 -9.84 -8.77
N GLU A 104 9.65 -10.66 -9.79
CA GLU A 104 10.19 -10.18 -11.07
C GLU A 104 9.30 -9.10 -11.72
N ASN A 105 7.99 -9.13 -11.43
CA ASN A 105 6.99 -8.19 -11.91
C ASN A 105 6.70 -7.03 -10.94
N ASP A 106 7.20 -7.08 -9.70
CA ASP A 106 7.02 -6.03 -8.70
C ASP A 106 8.31 -5.86 -7.88
N LYS A 107 9.04 -4.79 -8.18
CA LYS A 107 10.30 -4.44 -7.53
C LYS A 107 10.13 -3.94 -6.08
N GLY A 108 8.91 -3.90 -5.58
CA GLY A 108 8.58 -3.37 -4.27
C GLY A 108 8.52 -1.84 -4.25
N PRO A 109 8.25 -1.25 -3.08
CA PRO A 109 8.11 0.19 -2.94
C PRO A 109 9.45 0.91 -3.16
N CYS A 110 9.41 2.04 -3.84
CA CYS A 110 10.58 2.89 -4.06
C CYS A 110 10.53 4.13 -3.16
N ILE A 111 11.70 4.53 -2.66
CA ILE A 111 11.84 5.76 -1.88
C ILE A 111 11.54 6.95 -2.78
N LEU A 112 10.71 7.88 -2.29
CA LEU A 112 10.39 9.09 -3.02
C LEU A 112 11.64 9.95 -3.23
N PRO A 113 11.81 10.55 -4.42
CA PRO A 113 12.84 11.57 -4.61
C PRO A 113 12.53 12.81 -3.75
N ASP A 114 13.54 13.63 -3.54
CA ASP A 114 13.33 14.95 -2.95
C ASP A 114 12.57 15.84 -3.95
N ILE A 115 11.38 16.28 -3.56
CA ILE A 115 10.49 17.14 -4.35
C ILE A 115 10.34 18.54 -3.71
N GLY A 116 11.21 18.89 -2.75
CA GLY A 116 11.14 20.14 -2.00
C GLY A 116 9.88 20.22 -1.12
N ASP A 117 9.26 21.38 -1.07
CA ASP A 117 8.07 21.66 -0.23
C ASP A 117 6.75 21.17 -0.83
N LEU A 118 6.80 20.42 -1.93
CA LEU A 118 5.62 19.90 -2.60
C LEU A 118 4.95 18.77 -1.79
N PRO A 119 3.60 18.66 -1.79
CA PRO A 119 2.90 17.58 -1.11
C PRO A 119 3.30 16.20 -1.66
N PRO A 120 3.67 15.22 -0.80
CA PRO A 120 4.05 13.87 -1.24
C PRO A 120 2.98 13.15 -2.06
N SER A 121 1.70 13.48 -1.86
CA SER A 121 0.57 12.90 -2.62
C SER A 121 0.65 13.19 -4.12
N LEU A 122 1.37 14.22 -4.55
CA LEU A 122 1.59 14.51 -5.98
C LEU A 122 2.35 13.38 -6.69
N CYS A 123 3.11 12.57 -5.96
CA CYS A 123 3.80 11.38 -6.47
C CYS A 123 2.85 10.22 -6.82
N LEU A 124 1.57 10.29 -6.44
CA LEU A 124 0.51 9.39 -6.96
C LEU A 124 -0.12 9.91 -8.26
N GLY A 125 0.15 11.16 -8.64
CA GLY A 125 -0.45 11.80 -9.80
C GLY A 125 0.59 12.47 -10.68
N VAL A 126 0.59 13.81 -10.68
CA VAL A 126 1.31 14.63 -11.67
C VAL A 126 2.83 14.43 -11.68
N LEU A 127 3.43 14.01 -10.56
CA LEU A 127 4.88 13.75 -10.45
C LEU A 127 5.24 12.26 -10.57
N GLY A 128 4.24 11.38 -10.60
CA GLY A 128 4.43 9.92 -10.58
C GLY A 128 3.85 9.25 -11.81
N LYS A 129 3.15 8.13 -11.58
CA LYS A 129 2.40 7.44 -12.62
C LYS A 129 0.98 8.01 -12.64
N PRO A 130 0.55 8.73 -13.68
CA PRO A 130 -0.85 9.15 -13.78
C PRO A 130 -1.76 7.91 -13.82
N GLY A 131 -2.83 7.94 -13.02
CA GLY A 131 -3.87 6.91 -12.97
C GLY A 131 -4.70 6.82 -14.25
#